data_AF-A0A3D3ZHA5-F1
#
_entry.id   AF-A0A3D3ZHA5-F1
#
_cell.length_a   1.000
_cell.length_b   1.000
_cell.length_c   1.000
_cell.angle_alpha   90.00
_cell.angle_beta   90.00
_cell.angle_gamma   90.00
#
_symmetry.space_group_name_H-M   'P 1'
#
loop_
_entity.id
_entity.type
_entity.pdbx_description
1 polymer ?
#
loop_
_entity_poly.entity_id
_entity_poly.type
_entity_poly.pdbx_seq_one_letter_code
_entity_poly.pdbx_strand_id
1 'polypeptide(L)'
;MTIDLSLMKQRLETKQLELQQQISGLTEAHPQPVGAIEASEGPQDFEEVAVDFLEIQQEQSILVNEQALLTEVQNALERIEKGTYG
;
A
#
# COMPACT_ATOMS: atom_id res chain seq x y z
N MET A 1 13.78 22.12 22.50
CA MET A 1 14.10 21.37 21.26
C MET A 1 13.14 21.86 20.20
N THR A 2 13.61 22.68 19.26
CA THR A 2 12.83 23.08 18.09
C THR A 2 12.75 21.87 17.16
N ILE A 3 11.54 21.38 16.90
CA ILE A 3 11.31 20.38 15.86
C ILE A 3 11.77 21.00 14.55
N ASP A 4 12.75 20.37 13.91
CA ASP A 4 13.26 20.81 12.62
C ASP A 4 12.28 20.36 11.53
N LEU A 5 11.23 21.15 11.32
CA LEU A 5 10.14 20.87 10.39
C LEU A 5 10.66 20.61 8.97
N SER A 6 11.78 21.23 8.59
CA SER A 6 12.45 21.02 7.31
C SER A 6 12.97 19.58 7.18
N LEU A 7 13.63 19.07 8.23
CA LEU A 7 14.12 17.69 8.28
C LEU A 7 12.96 16.69 8.29
N MET A 8 11.86 17.04 8.96
CA MET A 8 10.67 16.20 9.05
C MET A 8 9.92 16.13 7.71
N LYS A 9 9.79 17.27 7.01
CA LYS A 9 9.26 17.34 5.63
C LYS A 9 10.09 16.46 4.69
N GLN A 10 11.42 16.60 4.70
CA GLN A 10 12.30 15.79 3.84
C GLN A 10 12.17 14.28 4.11
N ARG A 11 12.03 13.87 5.38
CA ARG A 11 11.79 12.46 5.75
C ARG A 11 10.43 11.96 5.27
N LEU A 12 9.38 12.79 5.37
CA LEU A 12 8.05 12.45 4.90
C LEU A 12 7.98 12.37 3.37
N GLU A 13 8.64 13.28 2.64
CA GLU A 13 8.77 13.21 1.18
C GLU A 13 9.51 11.95 0.74
N THR A 14 10.58 11.57 1.44
CA THR A 14 11.32 10.32 1.16
C THR A 14 10.42 9.11 1.37
N LYS A 15 9.70 9.05 2.51
CA LYS A 15 8.73 7.99 2.79
C LYS A 15 7.60 7.92 1.78
N GLN A 16 7.13 9.06 1.29
CA GLN A 16 6.08 9.10 0.27
C GLN A 16 6.56 8.43 -1.03
N LEU A 17 7.78 8.73 -1.48
CA LEU A 17 8.37 8.11 -2.67
C LEU A 17 8.58 6.61 -2.49
N GLU A 18 9.07 6.18 -1.32
CA GLU A 18 9.24 4.76 -0.99
C GLU A 18 7.89 4.01 -1.03
N LEU A 19 6.85 4.56 -0.38
CA LEU A 19 5.51 3.97 -0.39
C LEU A 19 4.90 3.94 -1.79
N GLN A 20 5.10 4.97 -2.61
CA GLN A 20 4.63 4.95 -4.00
C GLN A 20 5.29 3.85 -4.81
N GLN A 21 6.60 3.62 -4.62
CA GLN A 21 7.31 2.53 -5.30
C GLN A 21 6.84 1.16 -4.81
N GLN A 22 6.61 0.99 -3.51
CA GLN A 22 6.10 -0.25 -2.93
C GLN A 22 4.68 -0.57 -3.45
N ILE A 23 3.77 0.41 -3.39
CA ILE A 23 2.40 0.27 -3.92
C ILE A 23 2.43 -0.08 -5.41
N SER A 24 3.28 0.61 -6.20
CA SER A 24 3.40 0.33 -7.64
C SER A 24 3.89 -1.10 -7.90
N GLY A 25 4.89 -1.56 -7.15
CA GLY A 25 5.41 -2.93 -7.26
C GLY A 25 4.37 -3.99 -6.88
N LEU A 26 3.57 -3.73 -5.85
CA LEU A 26 2.47 -4.62 -5.43
C LEU A 26 1.35 -4.67 -6.46
N THR A 27 1.00 -3.54 -7.08
CA THR A 27 -0.02 -3.51 -8.15
C THR A 27 0.43 -4.15 -9.46
N GLU A 28 1.74 -4.13 -9.75
CA GLU A 28 2.30 -4.68 -10.99
C GLU A 28 2.57 -6.19 -10.87
N ALA A 29 2.88 -6.67 -9.65
CA ALA A 29 3.08 -8.09 -9.37
C ALA A 29 1.80 -8.93 -9.54
N HIS A 30 0.63 -8.39 -9.21
CA HIS A 30 -0.63 -9.13 -9.24
C HIS A 30 -1.74 -8.31 -9.92
N PRO A 31 -1.96 -8.46 -11.24
CA PRO A 31 -3.18 -7.99 -11.88
C PRO A 31 -4.38 -8.64 -11.18
N GLN A 32 -5.39 -7.81 -10.91
CA GLN A 32 -6.61 -8.09 -10.14
C GLN A 32 -7.05 -9.56 -10.16
N PRO A 33 -7.43 -10.15 -9.00
CA PRO A 33 -8.01 -11.48 -9.00
C PRO A 33 -9.24 -11.46 -9.90
N VAL A 34 -9.19 -12.24 -10.98
CA VAL A 34 -10.34 -12.49 -11.84
C VAL A 34 -11.51 -12.84 -10.94
N GLY A 35 -12.60 -12.07 -11.06
CA GLY A 35 -13.79 -12.29 -10.26
C GLY A 35 -14.20 -13.76 -10.37
N ALA A 36 -14.72 -14.32 -9.27
CA ALA A 36 -15.03 -15.74 -9.06
C ALA A 36 -15.99 -16.41 -10.09
N ILE A 37 -16.27 -15.76 -11.22
CA ILE A 37 -17.20 -16.17 -12.27
C ILE A 37 -16.48 -16.96 -13.39
N GLU A 38 -15.15 -16.89 -13.54
CA GLU A 38 -14.42 -17.64 -14.59
C GLU A 38 -13.84 -19.00 -14.14
N ALA A 39 -13.85 -19.35 -12.85
CA ALA A 39 -13.28 -20.61 -12.33
C ALA A 39 -14.20 -21.84 -12.48
N SER A 40 -15.03 -21.91 -13.51
CA SER A 40 -15.91 -23.06 -13.80
C SER A 40 -15.37 -23.95 -14.92
N GLU A 41 -14.08 -24.27 -14.93
CA GLU A 41 -13.54 -25.31 -15.83
C GLU A 41 -12.48 -26.17 -15.11
N GLY A 42 -12.93 -27.32 -14.58
CA GLY A 42 -12.08 -28.45 -14.16
C GLY A 42 -11.88 -28.61 -12.64
N PRO A 43 -11.55 -29.83 -12.17
CA PRO A 43 -11.18 -30.07 -10.77
C PRO A 43 -9.86 -29.36 -10.50
N GLN A 44 -9.93 -28.13 -9.99
CA GLN A 44 -8.76 -27.41 -9.51
C GLN A 44 -8.29 -28.08 -8.21
N ASP A 45 -7.00 -28.37 -8.12
CA ASP A 45 -6.38 -28.85 -6.89
C ASP A 45 -6.62 -27.80 -5.81
N PHE A 46 -7.53 -28.12 -4.87
CA PHE A 46 -8.00 -27.20 -3.84
C PHE A 46 -6.88 -26.67 -2.94
N GLU A 47 -5.73 -27.36 -2.91
CA GLU A 47 -4.55 -26.98 -2.14
C GLU A 47 -3.77 -25.84 -2.82
N GLU A 48 -3.63 -25.83 -4.15
CA GLU A 48 -3.00 -24.71 -4.90
C GLU A 48 -3.88 -23.45 -4.87
N VAL A 49 -5.20 -23.61 -5.07
CA VAL A 49 -6.17 -22.48 -5.04
C VAL A 49 -6.22 -21.81 -3.66
N ALA A 50 -6.07 -22.58 -2.57
CA ALA A 50 -6.08 -22.04 -1.21
C ALA A 50 -4.83 -21.20 -0.91
N VAL A 51 -3.67 -21.56 -1.48
CA VAL A 51 -2.42 -20.80 -1.34
C VAL A 51 -2.50 -19.49 -2.12
N ASP A 52 -2.92 -19.54 -3.38
CA ASP A 52 -3.08 -18.36 -4.24
C ASP A 52 -4.05 -17.33 -3.63
N PHE A 53 -5.18 -17.80 -3.08
CA PHE A 53 -6.16 -16.91 -2.45
C PHE A 53 -5.62 -16.22 -1.18
N LEU A 54 -4.82 -16.94 -0.39
CA LEU A 54 -4.26 -16.41 0.86
C LEU A 54 -3.12 -15.42 0.58
N GLU A 55 -2.32 -15.68 -0.45
CA GLU A 55 -1.27 -14.79 -0.95
C GLU A 55 -1.90 -13.49 -1.48
N ILE A 56 -2.91 -13.58 -2.34
CA ILE A 56 -3.66 -12.41 -2.86
C ILE A 56 -4.31 -11.61 -1.72
N GLN A 57 -4.90 -12.26 -0.70
CA GLN A 57 -5.47 -11.53 0.45
C GLN A 57 -4.41 -10.81 1.29
N GLN A 58 -3.26 -11.44 1.50
CA GLN A 58 -2.17 -10.84 2.24
C GLN A 58 -1.63 -9.62 1.51
N GLU A 59 -1.42 -9.71 0.20
CA GLU A 59 -0.97 -8.60 -0.64
C GLU A 59 -1.97 -7.45 -0.68
N GLN A 60 -3.27 -7.73 -0.84
CA GLN A 60 -4.29 -6.68 -0.76
C GLN A 60 -4.29 -5.98 0.61
N SER A 61 -4.08 -6.72 1.69
CA SER A 61 -3.96 -6.14 3.03
C SER A 61 -2.73 -5.23 3.17
N ILE A 62 -1.60 -5.61 2.55
CA ILE A 62 -0.41 -4.77 2.49
C ILE A 62 -0.71 -3.50 1.68
N LEU A 63 -1.34 -3.64 0.52
CA LEU A 63 -1.67 -2.54 -0.39
C LEU A 63 -2.59 -1.49 0.27
N VAL A 64 -3.62 -1.94 0.99
CA VAL A 64 -4.53 -1.06 1.75
C VAL A 64 -3.79 -0.35 2.88
N ASN A 65 -2.93 -1.05 3.61
CA ASN A 65 -2.12 -0.45 4.68
C ASN A 65 -1.14 0.59 4.14
N GLU A 66 -0.45 0.30 3.04
CA GLU A 66 0.49 1.25 2.42
C GLU A 66 -0.22 2.49 1.88
N GLN A 67 -1.41 2.36 1.29
CA GLN A 67 -2.24 3.49 0.88
C GLN A 67 -2.72 4.34 2.06
N ALA A 68 -3.10 3.71 3.18
CA ALA A 68 -3.45 4.42 4.40
C ALA A 68 -2.23 5.21 4.92
N LEU A 69 -1.05 4.59 4.94
CA LEU A 69 0.18 5.23 5.39
C LEU A 69 0.62 6.38 4.48
N LEU A 70 0.45 6.25 3.16
CA LEU A 70 0.67 7.33 2.19
C LEU A 70 -0.25 8.52 2.46
N THR A 71 -1.53 8.25 2.76
CA THR A 71 -2.52 9.28 3.09
C THR A 71 -2.16 10.00 4.40
N GLU A 72 -1.67 9.28 5.41
CA GLU A 72 -1.17 9.88 6.64
C GLU A 72 0.07 10.76 6.40
N VAL A 73 1.02 10.30 5.58
CA VAL A 73 2.22 11.07 5.22
C VAL A 73 1.85 12.36 4.47
N GLN A 74 0.89 12.30 3.55
CA GLN A 74 0.38 13.48 2.85
C GLN A 74 -0.30 14.46 3.79
N ASN A 75 -1.16 13.97 4.70
CA ASN A 75 -1.79 14.80 5.72
C ASN A 75 -0.75 15.43 6.67
N ALA A 76 0.29 14.68 7.04
CA ALA A 76 1.39 15.18 7.85
C ALA A 76 2.16 16.29 7.13
N LEU A 77 2.48 16.12 5.85
CA LEU A 77 3.10 17.16 5.01
C LEU A 77 2.22 18.40 4.92
N GLU A 78 0.93 18.24 4.66
CA GLU A 78 -0.01 19.37 4.58
C GLU A 78 -0.12 20.12 5.92
N ARG A 79 -0.11 19.39 7.05
CA ARG A 79 -0.08 20.00 8.38
C ARG A 79 1.21 20.77 8.64
N ILE A 80 2.36 20.28 8.16
CA ILE A 80 3.64 21.00 8.21
C ILE A 80 3.55 22.29 7.40
N GLU A 81 3.01 22.24 6.18
CA GLU A 81 2.86 23.43 5.34
C GLU A 81 1.89 24.47 5.93
N LYS A 82 0.81 24.00 6.54
CA LYS A 82 -0.15 24.85 7.26
C LYS A 82 0.38 25.38 8.60
N GLY A 83 1.55 24.94 9.05
CA GLY A 83 2.09 25.27 10.37
C GLY A 83 1.27 24.73 11.54
N THR A 84 0.43 23.72 11.30
CA THR A 84 -0.44 23.04 12.30
C THR A 84 0.12 21.69 12.73
N TYR A 85 1.39 21.43 12.40
CA TYR A 85 2.11 20.24 12.78
C TYR A 85 2.58 20.38 14.23
N GLY A 86 1.78 19.79 15.12
CA GLY A 86 1.94 19.78 16.57
C GLY A 86 1.19 18.59 17.16
#